data_AF-A0A318SHF7-F1
#
_entry.id   AF-A0A318SHF7-F1
#
_cell.length_a   1.000
_cell.length_b   1.000
_cell.length_c   1.000
_cell.angle_alpha   90.00
_cell.angle_beta   90.00
_cell.angle_gamma   90.00
#
_symmetry.space_group_name_H-M   'P 1'
#
loop_
_entity.id
_entity.type
_entity.pdbx_description
1 polymer ?
#
loop_
_entity_poly.entity_id
_entity_poly.type
_entity_poly.pdbx_seq_one_letter_code
_entity_poly.pdbx_strand_id
1 'polypeptide(L)'
;MIDAFFIRKYGGPNVLKRGRVSAHDLGPHDVHLQVHAASVDWRSRDGALKVLLPYRFARVLGNDALGVVGVVMEVSPAVRRFKPRDAVYTRVRDHRLGTFALETVTHE
;
A
#
# COMPACT_ATOMS: atom_id res chain seq x y z
N MET A 1 3.80 -9.26 10.01
CA MET A 1 3.98 -7.85 10.42
C MET A 1 5.01 -7.24 9.49
N ILE A 2 4.76 -6.04 8.97
CA ILE A 2 5.63 -5.36 7.98
C ILE A 2 5.98 -3.96 8.44
N ASP A 3 7.17 -3.46 8.09
CA ASP A 3 7.56 -2.07 8.35
C ASP A 3 6.87 -1.12 7.37
N ALA A 4 6.24 -0.09 7.93
CA ALA A 4 5.45 0.87 7.19
C ALA A 4 5.49 2.27 7.80
N PHE A 5 5.10 3.25 6.99
CA PHE A 5 4.76 4.60 7.41
C PHE A 5 3.25 4.78 7.43
N PHE A 6 2.72 5.15 8.59
CA PHE A 6 1.27 5.26 8.82
C PHE A 6 0.91 6.50 9.62
N ILE A 7 -0.37 6.86 9.57
CA ILE A 7 -0.99 7.91 10.37
C ILE A 7 -2.10 7.33 11.25
N ARG A 8 -2.35 7.97 12.41
CA ARG A 8 -3.46 7.64 13.32
C ARG A 8 -4.49 8.76 13.45
N LYS A 9 -4.18 9.91 12.87
CA LYS A 9 -5.02 11.09 12.73
C LYS A 9 -4.51 11.90 11.55
N TYR A 10 -5.37 12.70 10.95
CA TYR A 10 -4.95 13.68 9.96
C TYR A 10 -4.13 14.80 10.62
N GLY A 11 -3.28 15.47 9.83
CA GLY A 11 -2.51 16.62 10.28
C GLY A 11 -1.26 16.84 9.45
N GLY A 12 -0.35 17.72 9.91
CA GLY A 12 0.95 18.06 9.30
C GLY A 12 1.95 16.88 9.23
N PRO A 13 3.17 17.07 8.68
CA PRO A 13 4.17 16.01 8.53
C PRO A 13 4.45 15.23 9.83
N ASN A 14 4.34 15.90 10.99
CA ASN A 14 4.58 15.35 12.32
C ASN A 14 3.62 14.21 12.72
N VAL A 15 2.52 13.99 12.00
CA VAL A 15 1.61 12.86 12.27
C VAL A 15 2.09 11.55 11.66
N LEU A 16 3.07 11.60 10.76
CA LEU A 16 3.64 10.41 10.11
C LEU A 16 4.45 9.60 11.13
N LYS A 17 4.14 8.32 11.24
CA LYS A 17 4.83 7.40 12.14
C LYS A 17 5.44 6.26 11.34
N ARG A 18 6.67 5.90 11.67
CA ARG A 18 7.28 4.63 11.24
C ARG A 18 7.01 3.57 12.28
N GLY A 19 6.69 2.36 11.85
CA GLY A 19 6.58 1.21 12.73
C GLY A 19 6.05 -0.02 12.00
N ARG A 20 5.76 -1.07 12.77
CA ARG A 20 5.23 -2.32 12.21
C ARG A 20 3.71 -2.36 12.21
N VAL A 21 3.12 -2.82 11.12
CA VAL A 21 1.66 -3.03 10.94
C VAL A 21 1.38 -4.46 10.49
N SER A 22 0.13 -4.91 10.62
CA SER A 22 -0.30 -6.21 10.10
C SER A 22 -0.17 -6.22 8.58
N ALA A 23 0.41 -7.30 8.04
CA ALA A 23 0.37 -7.56 6.60
C ALA A 23 -1.08 -7.80 6.16
N HIS A 24 -1.35 -7.69 4.87
CA HIS A 24 -2.63 -8.12 4.32
C HIS A 24 -2.58 -9.61 3.98
N ASP A 25 -3.70 -10.29 4.19
CA ASP A 25 -3.88 -11.65 3.71
C ASP A 25 -3.91 -11.65 2.16
N LEU A 26 -3.29 -12.65 1.54
CA LEU A 26 -3.38 -12.83 0.09
C LEU A 26 -4.76 -13.38 -0.28
N GLY A 27 -5.50 -12.63 -1.08
CA GLY A 27 -6.70 -13.11 -1.75
C GLY A 27 -6.36 -14.03 -2.95
N PRO A 28 -7.33 -14.77 -3.52
CA PRO A 28 -7.06 -15.80 -4.53
C PRO A 28 -6.34 -15.33 -5.81
N HIS A 29 -6.50 -14.06 -6.17
CA HIS A 29 -5.93 -13.41 -7.36
C HIS A 29 -4.88 -12.35 -7.01
N ASP A 30 -4.35 -12.41 -5.78
CA ASP A 30 -3.41 -11.42 -5.31
C ASP A 30 -1.96 -11.81 -5.60
N VAL A 31 -1.19 -10.75 -5.85
CA VAL A 31 0.25 -10.72 -6.03
C VAL A 31 0.85 -9.99 -4.83
N HIS A 32 1.81 -10.64 -4.17
CA HIS A 32 2.57 -10.05 -3.07
C HIS A 32 3.85 -9.44 -3.61
N LEU A 33 4.05 -8.16 -3.32
CA LEU A 33 5.13 -7.34 -3.85
C LEU A 33 6.08 -6.89 -2.76
N GLN A 34 7.38 -7.01 -3.04
CA GLN A 34 8.39 -6.22 -2.37
C GLN A 34 8.41 -4.83 -3.00
N VAL A 35 8.23 -3.80 -2.18
CA VAL A 35 8.15 -2.40 -2.63
C VAL A 35 9.56 -1.81 -2.72
N HIS A 36 9.93 -1.31 -3.89
CA HIS A 36 11.21 -0.61 -4.09
C HIS A 36 11.03 0.91 -4.13
N ALA A 37 9.92 1.36 -4.73
CA ALA A 37 9.58 2.76 -4.78
C ALA A 37 8.07 2.93 -4.60
N ALA A 38 7.71 3.85 -3.72
CA ALA A 38 6.35 4.29 -3.51
C ALA A 38 6.29 5.81 -3.63
N SER A 39 5.16 6.25 -4.08
CA SER A 39 4.82 7.65 -4.20
C SER A 39 4.31 8.22 -2.87
N VAL A 40 4.55 9.51 -2.65
CA VAL A 40 4.18 10.18 -1.40
C VAL A 40 2.93 11.03 -1.61
N ASP A 41 1.85 10.69 -0.92
CA ASP A 41 0.61 11.49 -0.91
C ASP A 41 0.46 12.28 0.39
N TRP A 42 0.72 13.59 0.31
CA TRP A 42 0.58 14.51 1.43
C TRP A 42 -0.86 15.01 1.63
N ARG A 43 -1.71 14.96 0.60
CA ARG A 43 -3.13 15.40 0.67
C ARG A 43 -4.00 14.38 1.38
N SER A 44 -3.67 13.10 1.24
CA SER A 44 -4.31 12.05 2.04
C SER A 44 -3.92 12.13 3.52
N ARG A 45 -2.69 12.60 3.80
CA ARG A 45 -2.19 12.81 5.16
C ARG A 45 -2.88 13.99 5.86
N ASP A 46 -2.99 15.14 5.18
CA ASP A 46 -3.58 16.34 5.78
C ASP A 46 -5.12 16.28 5.88
N GLY A 47 -5.74 15.36 5.14
CA GLY A 47 -7.18 15.10 5.20
C GLY A 47 -8.00 15.90 4.19
N ALA A 48 -7.37 16.53 3.18
CA ALA A 48 -8.06 17.26 2.11
C ALA A 48 -9.10 16.39 1.37
N LEU A 49 -8.89 15.07 1.30
CA LEU A 49 -9.77 14.12 0.61
C LEU A 49 -10.79 13.41 1.52
N LYS A 50 -10.83 13.69 2.82
CA LYS A 50 -11.61 12.91 3.81
C LYS A 50 -13.11 12.84 3.53
N VAL A 51 -13.68 13.85 2.87
CA VAL A 51 -15.11 13.94 2.53
C VAL A 51 -15.46 12.97 1.40
N LEU A 52 -14.52 12.76 0.47
CA LEU A 52 -14.68 11.85 -0.66
C LEU A 52 -14.23 10.43 -0.30
N LEU A 53 -13.21 10.31 0.55
CA LEU A 53 -12.53 9.05 0.87
C LEU A 53 -12.39 8.90 2.40
N PRO A 54 -13.40 8.34 3.09
CA PRO A 54 -13.36 8.14 4.53
C PRO A 54 -12.36 7.04 4.90
N TYR A 55 -11.24 7.40 5.54
CA TYR A 55 -10.21 6.44 5.93
C TYR A 55 -10.35 5.96 7.37
N ARG A 56 -10.06 4.67 7.57
CA ARG A 56 -9.88 4.07 8.89
C ARG A 56 -8.42 4.19 9.32
N PHE A 57 -8.21 4.42 10.62
CA PHE A 57 -6.88 4.46 11.24
C PHE A 57 -6.58 3.13 11.98
N ALA A 58 -5.32 2.70 12.11
CA ALA A 58 -4.11 3.29 11.54
C ALA A 58 -4.03 3.06 10.02
N ARG A 59 -3.64 4.09 9.26
CA ARG A 59 -3.65 4.08 7.79
C ARG A 59 -2.21 4.18 7.27
N VAL A 60 -1.76 3.18 6.53
CA VAL A 60 -0.53 3.29 5.72
C VAL A 60 -0.82 4.19 4.51
N LEU A 61 0.09 5.11 4.19
CA LEU A 61 -0.06 6.06 3.09
C LEU A 61 0.29 5.42 1.73
N GLY A 62 -0.10 6.08 0.61
CA GLY A 62 0.33 5.69 -0.74
C GLY A 62 -0.71 4.95 -1.60
N ASN A 63 -2.01 5.16 -1.37
CA ASN A 63 -3.08 4.53 -2.16
C ASN A 63 -3.67 5.41 -3.28
N ASP A 64 -3.59 6.74 -3.16
CA ASP A 64 -4.69 7.55 -3.72
C ASP A 64 -4.50 8.12 -5.13
N ALA A 65 -3.36 7.96 -5.79
CA ALA A 65 -3.22 8.38 -7.19
C ALA A 65 -1.94 7.92 -7.90
N LEU A 66 -1.02 7.30 -7.19
CA LEU A 66 0.37 7.25 -7.62
C LEU A 66 0.89 5.82 -7.44
N GLY A 67 1.55 5.32 -8.47
CA GLY A 67 1.90 3.91 -8.52
C GLY A 67 3.06 3.52 -7.61
N VAL A 68 3.32 2.22 -7.62
CA VAL A 68 4.35 1.50 -6.88
C VAL A 68 5.18 0.75 -7.89
N VAL A 69 6.49 0.77 -7.70
CA VAL A 69 7.41 -0.15 -8.38
C VAL A 69 7.87 -1.18 -7.37
N GLY A 70 7.79 -2.44 -7.76
CA GLY A 70 8.19 -3.55 -6.91
C GLY A 70 8.55 -4.80 -7.68
N VAL A 71 8.95 -5.83 -6.94
CA VAL A 71 9.23 -7.16 -7.45
C VAL A 71 8.24 -8.14 -6.84
N VAL A 72 7.70 -9.03 -7.66
CA VAL A 72 6.80 -10.09 -7.19
C VAL A 72 7.56 -11.07 -6.31
N MET A 73 7.14 -11.20 -5.06
CA MET A 73 7.68 -12.16 -4.10
C MET A 73 6.98 -13.51 -4.26
N GLU A 74 5.65 -13.48 -4.32
CA GLU A 74 4.80 -14.66 -4.48
C GLU A 74 3.47 -14.26 -5.14
N VAL A 75 2.81 -15.27 -5.70
CA VAL A 75 1.51 -15.12 -6.35
C VAL A 75 0.55 -16.16 -5.80
N SER A 76 -0.72 -15.80 -5.71
CA SER A 76 -1.77 -16.73 -5.34
C SER A 76 -2.05 -17.76 -6.46
N PRO A 77 -2.59 -18.94 -6.15
CA PRO A 77 -2.73 -20.02 -7.15
C PRO A 77 -3.61 -19.67 -8.36
N ALA A 78 -4.52 -18.71 -8.23
CA ALA A 78 -5.39 -18.30 -9.32
C ALA A 78 -4.82 -17.15 -10.16
N VAL A 79 -3.61 -16.65 -9.82
CA VAL A 79 -2.89 -15.66 -10.61
C VAL A 79 -2.37 -16.29 -11.91
N ARG A 80 -2.59 -15.61 -13.02
CA ARG A 80 -2.21 -16.05 -14.38
C ARG A 80 -1.25 -15.10 -15.09
N ARG A 81 -1.17 -13.83 -14.67
CA ARG A 81 -0.45 -12.78 -15.40
C ARG A 81 0.98 -12.55 -14.94
N PHE A 82 1.28 -12.91 -13.69
CA PHE A 82 2.55 -12.62 -13.03
C PHE A 82 3.15 -13.88 -12.42
N LYS A 83 4.47 -13.84 -12.22
CA LYS A 83 5.24 -14.87 -11.51
C LYS A 83 6.24 -14.23 -10.56
N PRO A 84 6.74 -14.99 -9.56
CA PRO A 84 7.84 -14.53 -8.72
C PRO A 84 9.01 -14.00 -9.54
N ARG A 85 9.61 -12.90 -9.07
CA ARG A 85 10.70 -12.12 -9.70
C ARG A 85 10.30 -11.21 -10.86
N ASP A 86 9.03 -11.12 -11.25
CA ASP A 86 8.60 -10.09 -12.19
C ASP A 86 8.76 -8.70 -11.57
N ALA A 87 9.32 -7.76 -12.33
CA ALA A 87 9.32 -6.35 -11.99
C ALA A 87 7.99 -5.72 -12.45
N VAL A 88 7.29 -5.06 -11.53
CA VAL A 88 5.94 -4.54 -11.80
C VAL A 88 5.81 -3.07 -11.43
N TYR A 89 4.91 -2.39 -12.13
CA TYR A 89 4.36 -1.10 -11.74
C TYR A 89 2.85 -1.26 -11.50
N THR A 90 2.34 -0.82 -10.35
CA THR A 90 0.92 -0.99 -10.02
C THR A 90 0.37 0.20 -9.25
N ARG A 91 -0.96 0.36 -9.26
CA ARG A 91 -1.69 1.21 -8.32
C ARG A 91 -2.49 0.30 -7.40
N VAL A 92 -2.27 0.42 -6.09
CA VAL A 92 -3.07 -0.30 -5.10
C VAL A 92 -4.44 0.38 -4.97
N ARG A 93 -5.51 -0.42 -5.04
CA ARG A 93 -6.88 0.10 -4.96
C ARG A 93 -7.21 0.59 -3.54
N ASP A 94 -8.15 1.53 -3.51
CA ASP A 94 -8.71 2.08 -2.28
C ASP A 94 -9.23 0.93 -1.40
N HIS A 95 -8.95 0.98 -0.10
CA HIS A 95 -9.23 -0.02 0.95
C HIS A 95 -8.16 -1.08 1.26
N ARG A 96 -7.10 -1.21 0.45
CA ARG A 96 -5.94 -2.05 0.81
C ARG A 96 -4.86 -1.27 1.55
N LEU A 97 -3.86 -1.98 2.09
CA LEU A 97 -2.70 -1.38 2.75
C LEU A 97 -2.04 -0.40 1.79
N GLY A 98 -1.75 0.81 2.28
CA GLY A 98 -0.94 1.79 1.58
C GLY A 98 0.42 1.24 1.16
N THR A 99 1.01 1.91 0.19
CA THR A 99 2.23 1.44 -0.46
C THR A 99 3.50 2.00 0.17
N PHE A 100 3.36 2.90 1.16
CA PHE A 100 4.49 3.38 1.97
C PHE A 100 4.87 2.36 3.04
N ALA A 101 5.16 1.14 2.60
CA ALA A 101 5.56 -0.03 3.35
C ALA A 101 6.61 -0.81 2.54
N LEU A 102 7.36 -1.70 3.19
CA LEU A 102 8.34 -2.54 2.48
C LEU A 102 7.67 -3.61 1.60
N GLU A 103 6.42 -3.94 1.89
CA GLU A 103 5.65 -5.01 1.24
C GLU A 103 4.19 -4.56 1.05
N THR A 104 3.55 -5.02 -0.01
CA THR A 104 2.12 -4.78 -0.26
C THR A 104 1.50 -5.91 -1.08
N VAL A 105 0.16 -5.99 -1.06
CA VAL A 105 -0.60 -7.02 -1.76
C VAL A 105 -1.61 -6.35 -2.71
N THR A 106 -1.53 -6.68 -3.99
CA THR A 106 -2.42 -6.12 -5.02
C THR A 106 -3.03 -7.22 -5.87
N HIS A 107 -4.14 -6.94 -6.53
CA HIS A 107 -4.77 -7.86 -7.47
C HIS A 107 -4.01 -7.82 -8.82
N GLU A 108 -3.92 -8.97 -9.50
CA GLU A 108 -3.34 -9.09 -10.86
C GLU A 108 -4.12 -8.40 -12.01
#